data_AF-A0A6L3ESG4-F1
#
_entry.id   AF-A0A6L3ESG4-F1
#
_cell.length_a   1.000
_cell.length_b   1.000
_cell.length_c   1.000
_cell.angle_alpha   90.00
_cell.angle_beta   90.00
_cell.angle_gamma   90.00
#
_symmetry.space_group_name_H-M   'P 1'
#
loop_
_entity.id
_entity.type
_entity.pdbx_description
1 polymer ?
#
loop_
_entity_poly.entity_id
_entity_poly.type
_entity_poly.pdbx_seq_one_letter_code
_entity_poly.pdbx_strand_id
1 'polypeptide(L)'
;MNTVKRCQLFFVGITTVIPLILFLTSACTNQPPASADDPTEVYLPIVTRPAEISLAQPDDFQYLGAFRLPGGDERPQTFAYGGNAMTFNPNGDPSGASDGFPGSLFITGHDRLAYGELPNGSQLAEISIPQPVTSGSVGSLNQGTFLQNFHDATAGYFYDMEELPRIGIEYLDTPATGPLIHIAWGQHFEPDPPVATHAWISPNLAVPNLQGTWFIGNQSFYSVNGYMFEIPADWADEFGNGRYLATGRYRDGGWSGMGPALFAYQPWNPDGSPAAAGTHLTETPLLLYESSENTSNIERSLTNYQHPDEWEGGAWITTDGGKTAVLFAGTKATGAKYWYGYVNPAGPNEPCVDGDFVGQFDVCRLADGTPCPAADLTECTGHNDYRGWWSSQFDAQFILYDPNDLAQVATGAMSSWEPQPYAIIDIDDHLFHNPAGIEGPMLGTGVQRTHRIGAAAYDRNHGLLYVLELFADEAAP
;
A
#
# COMPACT_ATOMS: atom_id res chain seq x y z
N MET A 1 -54.81 -32.06 21.48
CA MET A 1 -55.08 -31.02 20.46
C MET A 1 -53.94 -31.09 19.45
N ASN A 2 -53.77 -32.18 18.69
CA ASN A 2 -54.39 -32.48 17.38
C ASN A 2 -54.38 -31.31 16.37
N THR A 3 -53.26 -31.23 15.64
CA THR A 3 -53.11 -31.24 14.18
C THR A 3 -54.36 -30.99 13.31
N VAL A 4 -54.19 -30.15 12.26
CA VAL A 4 -54.47 -30.44 10.82
C VAL A 4 -54.65 -29.12 10.02
N LYS A 5 -53.91 -29.02 8.89
CA LYS A 5 -54.24 -28.62 7.49
C LYS A 5 -55.38 -27.60 7.26
N ARG A 6 -55.40 -26.74 6.23
CA ARG A 6 -55.09 -26.97 4.81
C ARG A 6 -55.22 -25.66 4.00
N CYS A 7 -54.60 -25.66 2.83
CA CYS A 7 -54.68 -24.77 1.66
C CYS A 7 -55.91 -23.87 1.47
N GLN A 8 -55.67 -22.69 0.88
CA GLN A 8 -56.50 -22.18 -0.22
C GLN A 8 -55.64 -21.58 -1.36
N LEU A 9 -55.85 -22.16 -2.55
CA LEU A 9 -55.54 -21.64 -3.87
C LEU A 9 -56.68 -20.68 -4.29
N PHE A 10 -56.39 -19.64 -5.08
CA PHE A 10 -57.20 -19.31 -6.26
C PHE A 10 -56.33 -18.69 -7.37
N PHE A 11 -56.48 -19.28 -8.56
CA PHE A 11 -55.96 -18.95 -9.88
C PHE A 11 -56.76 -17.82 -10.54
N VAL A 12 -56.18 -17.15 -11.56
CA VAL A 12 -56.63 -16.94 -12.97
C VAL A 12 -55.70 -15.87 -13.59
N GLY A 13 -55.11 -15.96 -14.79
CA GLY A 13 -55.08 -16.93 -15.90
C GLY A 13 -53.90 -16.56 -16.84
N ILE A 14 -53.16 -17.54 -17.37
CA ILE A 14 -53.23 -18.11 -18.75
C ILE A 14 -52.72 -17.11 -19.81
N THR A 15 -51.59 -17.40 -20.49
CA THR A 15 -51.61 -18.15 -21.77
C THR A 15 -50.43 -19.12 -22.00
N THR A 16 -50.79 -20.41 -22.17
CA THR A 16 -50.36 -21.43 -23.18
C THR A 16 -48.91 -21.47 -23.68
N VAL A 17 -48.21 -22.63 -23.76
CA VAL A 17 -48.50 -23.82 -24.61
C VAL A 17 -47.83 -25.11 -24.03
N ILE A 18 -48.50 -26.27 -24.19
CA ILE A 18 -48.12 -27.65 -23.81
C ILE A 18 -47.62 -28.45 -25.04
N PRO A 19 -46.86 -29.55 -24.89
CA PRO A 19 -45.99 -30.14 -25.91
C PRO A 19 -46.64 -31.29 -26.71
N LEU A 20 -45.97 -31.69 -27.81
CA LEU A 20 -46.35 -32.86 -28.61
C LEU A 20 -45.13 -33.75 -28.88
N ILE A 21 -45.26 -35.02 -28.51
CA ILE A 21 -44.39 -36.14 -28.92
C ILE A 21 -45.01 -36.78 -30.17
N LEU A 22 -44.21 -37.11 -31.19
CA LEU A 22 -44.57 -38.15 -32.17
C LEU A 22 -43.33 -38.82 -32.81
N PHE A 23 -43.41 -40.14 -32.97
CA PHE A 23 -42.41 -41.03 -33.57
C PHE A 23 -42.61 -41.21 -35.10
N LEU A 24 -41.48 -41.22 -35.83
CA LEU A 24 -41.08 -42.00 -37.03
C LEU A 24 -42.09 -42.29 -38.19
N THR A 25 -41.71 -41.94 -39.43
CA THR A 25 -41.51 -42.90 -40.54
C THR A 25 -40.68 -42.30 -41.68
N SER A 26 -39.93 -43.18 -42.34
CA SER A 26 -38.99 -42.92 -43.44
C SER A 26 -39.69 -42.70 -44.77
N ALA A 27 -39.21 -41.74 -45.56
CA ALA A 27 -39.42 -41.68 -47.00
C ALA A 27 -38.09 -41.32 -47.69
N CYS A 28 -37.61 -42.22 -48.53
CA CYS A 28 -36.41 -42.07 -49.34
C CYS A 28 -36.60 -41.00 -50.42
N THR A 29 -35.67 -40.05 -50.50
CA THR A 29 -35.37 -39.32 -51.73
C THR A 29 -33.86 -39.25 -51.94
N ASN A 30 -33.41 -39.65 -53.12
CA ASN A 30 -32.02 -39.78 -53.51
C ASN A 30 -31.33 -38.41 -53.57
N GLN A 31 -30.22 -38.26 -52.86
CA GLN A 31 -29.29 -37.14 -53.02
C GLN A 31 -27.92 -37.69 -53.45
N PRO A 32 -27.28 -37.15 -54.51
CA PRO A 32 -26.02 -37.65 -55.05
C PRO A 32 -24.87 -37.44 -54.04
N PRO A 33 -23.78 -38.24 -54.13
CA PRO A 33 -22.69 -38.18 -53.16
C PRO A 33 -22.05 -36.79 -53.14
N ALA A 34 -22.03 -36.17 -51.95
CA ALA A 34 -21.33 -34.93 -51.72
C ALA A 34 -19.81 -35.17 -51.81
N SER A 35 -19.18 -34.34 -52.63
CA SER A 35 -17.72 -34.21 -52.74
C SER A 35 -17.11 -33.93 -51.38
N ALA A 36 -16.05 -34.67 -51.04
CA ALA A 36 -15.10 -34.23 -50.03
C ALA A 36 -14.32 -33.00 -50.56
N ASP A 37 -13.76 -32.24 -49.63
CA ASP A 37 -12.94 -31.03 -49.78
C ASP A 37 -13.69 -29.69 -49.91
N ASP A 38 -14.08 -29.16 -48.75
CA ASP A 38 -13.96 -27.72 -48.48
C ASP A 38 -13.70 -27.52 -46.96
N PRO A 39 -12.50 -27.10 -46.52
CA PRO A 39 -12.27 -26.82 -45.12
C PRO A 39 -12.93 -25.47 -44.79
N THR A 40 -14.03 -25.51 -44.06
CA THR A 40 -14.57 -24.35 -43.36
C THR A 40 -13.48 -23.76 -42.45
N GLU A 41 -12.94 -22.60 -42.81
CA GLU A 41 -12.08 -21.80 -41.93
C GLU A 41 -12.89 -21.38 -40.69
N VAL A 42 -12.62 -22.06 -39.58
CA VAL A 42 -13.03 -21.61 -38.26
C VAL A 42 -12.11 -20.44 -37.90
N TYR A 43 -12.62 -19.22 -37.99
CA TYR A 43 -12.00 -18.05 -37.34
C TYR A 43 -12.12 -18.23 -35.83
N LEU A 44 -11.14 -18.91 -35.23
CA LEU A 44 -10.89 -18.76 -33.80
C LEU A 44 -10.26 -17.38 -33.62
N PRO A 45 -10.78 -16.51 -32.73
CA PRO A 45 -10.02 -15.34 -32.34
C PRO A 45 -8.71 -15.85 -31.76
N ILE A 46 -7.60 -15.50 -32.42
CA ILE A 46 -6.28 -15.64 -31.83
C ILE A 46 -6.30 -14.65 -30.67
N VAL A 47 -6.54 -15.15 -29.47
CA VAL A 47 -6.12 -14.45 -28.26
C VAL A 47 -4.61 -14.47 -28.33
N THR A 48 -4.02 -13.44 -28.93
CA THR A 48 -2.61 -13.15 -28.75
C THR A 48 -2.43 -13.01 -27.26
N ARG A 49 -1.74 -13.98 -26.66
CA ARG A 49 -1.22 -13.85 -25.30
C ARG A 49 -0.59 -12.46 -25.21
N PRO A 50 -0.94 -11.62 -24.22
CA PRO A 50 -0.21 -10.38 -24.00
C PRO A 50 1.28 -10.70 -24.06
N ALA A 51 2.07 -9.84 -24.69
CA ALA A 51 3.53 -10.01 -24.69
C ALA A 51 3.95 -10.36 -23.27
N GLU A 52 4.70 -11.47 -23.07
CA GLU A 52 5.04 -11.89 -21.70
C GLU A 52 5.73 -10.70 -21.02
N ILE A 53 5.03 -10.14 -20.03
CA ILE A 53 5.55 -9.06 -19.22
C ILE A 53 6.84 -9.59 -18.60
N SER A 54 7.96 -8.94 -18.88
CA SER A 54 9.21 -9.31 -18.24
C SER A 54 9.17 -8.78 -16.81
N LEU A 55 9.31 -9.66 -15.83
CA LEU A 55 9.30 -9.25 -14.42
C LEU A 55 10.65 -8.63 -14.05
N ALA A 56 10.62 -7.50 -13.34
CA ALA A 56 11.81 -6.99 -12.68
C ALA A 56 12.31 -8.04 -11.68
N GLN A 57 13.62 -8.24 -11.56
CA GLN A 57 14.22 -9.21 -10.66
C GLN A 57 15.04 -8.49 -9.60
N PRO A 58 15.33 -9.13 -8.45
CA PRO A 58 16.24 -8.57 -7.45
C PRO A 58 17.56 -8.02 -8.04
N ASP A 59 18.14 -8.74 -9.00
CA ASP A 59 19.39 -8.35 -9.68
C ASP A 59 19.25 -7.10 -10.59
N ASP A 60 18.02 -6.62 -10.83
CA ASP A 60 17.78 -5.36 -11.56
C ASP A 60 17.87 -4.12 -10.64
N PHE A 61 18.03 -4.31 -9.32
CA PHE A 61 18.17 -3.22 -8.34
C PHE A 61 19.63 -3.06 -7.92
N GLN A 62 20.07 -1.80 -7.85
CA GLN A 62 21.40 -1.44 -7.39
C GLN A 62 21.31 -0.29 -6.40
N TYR A 63 21.93 -0.45 -5.23
CA TYR A 63 22.08 0.66 -4.28
C TYR A 63 23.05 1.70 -4.82
N LEU A 64 22.59 2.95 -4.93
CA LEU A 64 23.37 4.09 -5.45
C LEU A 64 23.96 4.97 -4.35
N GLY A 65 23.57 4.78 -3.09
CA GLY A 65 23.97 5.61 -1.95
C GLY A 65 22.78 6.30 -1.28
N ALA A 66 23.08 7.21 -0.34
CA ALA A 66 22.10 8.01 0.38
C ALA A 66 22.45 9.50 0.36
N PHE A 67 21.49 10.34 0.73
CA PHE A 67 21.66 11.76 0.96
C PHE A 67 20.79 12.20 2.14
N ARG A 68 21.10 13.34 2.75
CA ARG A 68 20.39 13.89 3.90
C ARG A 68 19.32 14.88 3.47
N LEU A 69 18.23 14.93 4.23
CA LEU A 69 17.20 15.96 4.07
C LEU A 69 17.70 17.31 4.61
N PRO A 70 17.22 18.45 4.05
CA PRO A 70 17.50 19.78 4.60
C PRO A 70 16.68 20.08 5.86
N GLY A 71 17.02 21.16 6.55
CA GLY A 71 16.25 21.66 7.71
C GLY A 71 17.01 21.53 9.03
N GLY A 72 16.35 21.94 10.11
CA GLY A 72 16.79 21.74 11.49
C GLY A 72 15.64 21.14 12.31
N ASP A 73 15.72 21.18 13.63
CA ASP A 73 14.84 20.37 14.50
C ASP A 73 13.60 21.12 15.05
N GLU A 74 13.32 22.32 14.54
CA GLU A 74 12.22 23.15 15.06
C GLU A 74 10.86 22.73 14.50
N ARG A 75 10.05 22.06 15.31
CA ARG A 75 8.68 21.68 14.97
C ARG A 75 7.75 22.91 14.76
N PRO A 76 6.85 22.90 13.77
CA PRO A 76 6.56 21.82 12.82
C PRO A 76 7.47 21.81 11.56
N GLN A 77 8.40 22.76 11.42
CA GLN A 77 9.22 22.96 10.22
C GLN A 77 10.52 22.15 10.27
N THR A 78 10.37 20.85 10.43
CA THR A 78 11.46 19.87 10.51
C THR A 78 11.02 18.54 9.90
N PHE A 79 11.97 17.69 9.50
CA PHE A 79 11.69 16.29 9.15
C PHE A 79 11.84 15.34 10.35
N ALA A 80 12.29 15.82 11.51
CA ALA A 80 12.32 15.02 12.72
C ALA A 80 10.92 14.46 13.04
N TYR A 81 10.81 13.16 13.30
CA TYR A 81 9.54 12.45 13.48
C TYR A 81 8.55 12.67 12.32
N GLY A 82 9.07 12.86 11.11
CA GLY A 82 8.30 13.02 9.87
C GLY A 82 8.62 11.92 8.86
N GLY A 83 8.42 12.22 7.58
CA GLY A 83 8.69 11.25 6.51
C GLY A 83 7.58 10.21 6.31
N ASN A 84 6.37 10.48 6.79
CA ASN A 84 5.21 9.61 6.58
C ASN A 84 4.93 9.36 5.10
N ALA A 85 5.17 10.36 4.24
CA ALA A 85 4.85 10.29 2.81
C ALA A 85 5.92 10.99 1.98
N MET A 86 6.15 10.46 0.77
CA MET A 86 7.08 11.01 -0.20
C MET A 86 6.58 10.74 -1.62
N THR A 87 6.78 11.69 -2.55
CA THR A 87 6.56 11.47 -3.98
C THR A 87 7.56 12.26 -4.83
N PHE A 88 7.77 11.81 -6.07
CA PHE A 88 8.75 12.37 -6.99
C PHE A 88 8.10 13.36 -7.95
N ASN A 89 8.70 14.54 -8.09
CA ASN A 89 8.32 15.53 -9.09
C ASN A 89 9.37 15.55 -10.23
N PRO A 90 9.02 15.04 -11.43
CA PRO A 90 9.94 14.99 -12.57
C PRO A 90 10.32 16.37 -13.13
N ASN A 91 9.53 17.39 -12.84
CA ASN A 91 9.77 18.77 -13.29
C ASN A 91 10.44 19.63 -12.20
N GLY A 92 10.77 19.04 -11.06
CA GLY A 92 11.49 19.67 -9.97
C GLY A 92 12.93 20.02 -10.32
N ASP A 93 13.48 21.00 -9.61
CA ASP A 93 14.88 21.46 -9.74
C ASP A 93 15.42 21.54 -11.19
N PRO A 94 14.76 22.25 -12.13
CA PRO A 94 15.21 22.30 -13.53
C PRO A 94 16.56 23.02 -13.70
N SER A 95 17.04 23.73 -12.67
CA SER A 95 18.36 24.37 -12.61
C SER A 95 19.39 23.57 -11.82
N GLY A 96 19.04 22.35 -11.40
CA GLY A 96 19.87 21.47 -10.60
C GLY A 96 21.17 21.06 -11.30
N ALA A 97 22.05 20.42 -10.55
CA ALA A 97 23.29 19.89 -11.10
C ALA A 97 23.00 18.79 -12.14
N SER A 98 23.84 18.69 -13.17
CA SER A 98 23.79 17.56 -14.11
C SER A 98 24.59 16.38 -13.54
N ASP A 99 24.14 15.87 -12.40
CA ASP A 99 24.80 14.80 -11.62
C ASP A 99 24.14 13.43 -11.77
N GLY A 100 23.05 13.36 -12.55
CA GLY A 100 22.29 12.13 -12.82
C GLY A 100 21.04 11.95 -11.95
N PHE A 101 20.73 12.91 -11.08
CA PHE A 101 19.59 12.86 -10.15
C PHE A 101 18.66 14.07 -10.36
N PRO A 102 17.98 14.17 -11.52
CA PRO A 102 17.08 15.29 -11.81
C PRO A 102 15.79 15.21 -10.98
N GLY A 103 15.01 16.29 -11.03
CA GLY A 103 13.73 16.35 -10.34
C GLY A 103 13.87 16.76 -8.88
N SER A 104 12.84 16.44 -8.09
CA SER A 104 12.78 16.77 -6.66
C SER A 104 11.84 15.82 -5.93
N LEU A 105 11.86 15.87 -4.60
CA LEU A 105 10.97 15.09 -3.76
C LEU A 105 10.07 16.01 -2.95
N PHE A 106 8.77 15.75 -2.97
CA PHE A 106 7.85 16.25 -1.95
C PHE A 106 7.85 15.27 -0.78
N ILE A 107 8.03 15.78 0.44
CA ILE A 107 8.12 14.96 1.66
C ILE A 107 7.29 15.62 2.76
N THR A 108 6.59 14.82 3.56
CA THR A 108 5.93 15.29 4.78
C THR A 108 6.94 15.49 5.92
N GLY A 109 6.88 16.64 6.57
CA GLY A 109 7.64 16.98 7.77
C GLY A 109 7.07 16.33 9.02
N HIS A 110 7.52 16.83 10.17
CA HIS A 110 7.18 16.36 11.51
C HIS A 110 5.69 16.10 11.65
N ASP A 111 5.34 14.92 12.12
CA ASP A 111 3.96 14.49 12.21
C ASP A 111 3.07 15.45 13.02
N ARG A 112 1.81 15.56 12.60
CA ARG A 112 0.75 16.15 13.41
C ARG A 112 0.67 15.41 14.74
N LEU A 113 0.51 16.18 15.82
CA LEU A 113 0.34 15.64 17.17
C LEU A 113 -1.06 15.92 17.68
N ALA A 114 -1.66 14.88 18.26
CA ALA A 114 -3.03 14.86 18.74
C ALA A 114 -3.32 15.88 19.85
N TYR A 115 -4.61 16.03 20.14
CA TYR A 115 -5.16 16.89 21.19
C TYR A 115 -4.76 18.36 21.00
N GLY A 116 -4.58 18.78 19.75
CA GLY A 116 -4.19 20.14 19.39
C GLY A 116 -2.77 20.53 19.80
N GLU A 117 -1.88 19.57 20.09
CA GLU A 117 -0.48 19.89 20.43
C GLU A 117 0.27 20.50 19.24
N LEU A 118 0.12 19.89 18.05
CA LEU A 118 0.75 20.37 16.82
C LEU A 118 -0.22 20.22 15.63
N PRO A 119 -1.33 20.97 15.61
CA PRO A 119 -2.42 20.78 14.64
C PRO A 119 -1.99 21.09 13.19
N ASN A 120 -0.93 21.87 13.02
CA ASN A 120 -0.32 22.22 11.74
C ASN A 120 0.97 21.41 11.46
N GLY A 121 1.15 20.25 12.09
CA GLY A 121 2.16 19.27 11.70
C GLY A 121 1.83 18.58 10.37
N SER A 122 2.70 17.66 9.96
CA SER A 122 2.69 16.96 8.67
C SER A 122 2.68 17.94 7.48
N GLN A 123 3.41 19.05 7.61
CA GLN A 123 3.60 20.04 6.54
C GLN A 123 4.37 19.42 5.37
N LEU A 124 4.12 19.87 4.15
CA LEU A 124 4.85 19.40 2.97
C LEU A 124 6.02 20.34 2.69
N ALA A 125 7.15 19.79 2.27
CA ALA A 125 8.27 20.53 1.69
C ALA A 125 8.70 19.87 0.38
N GLU A 126 9.25 20.65 -0.54
CA GLU A 126 9.88 20.16 -1.77
C GLU A 126 11.39 20.34 -1.67
N ILE A 127 12.15 19.27 -1.90
CA ILE A 127 13.60 19.27 -1.73
C ILE A 127 14.33 18.85 -3.01
N SER A 128 15.51 19.45 -3.25
CA SER A 128 16.43 19.02 -4.30
C SER A 128 17.03 17.65 -3.98
N ILE A 129 17.36 16.88 -5.01
CA ILE A 129 18.03 15.58 -4.87
C ILE A 129 19.51 15.77 -5.22
N PRO A 130 20.44 15.79 -4.24
CA PRO A 130 21.86 15.82 -4.56
C PRO A 130 22.34 14.42 -4.97
N GLN A 131 23.49 14.34 -5.65
CA GLN A 131 24.17 13.07 -5.88
C GLN A 131 24.28 12.24 -4.57
N PRO A 132 23.73 11.01 -4.52
CA PRO A 132 23.84 10.15 -3.37
C PRO A 132 25.28 9.67 -3.17
N VAL A 133 25.62 9.35 -1.93
CA VAL A 133 26.96 8.90 -1.53
C VAL A 133 26.83 7.53 -0.86
N THR A 134 27.62 6.56 -1.31
CA THR A 134 27.78 5.30 -0.59
C THR A 134 28.72 5.53 0.59
N SER A 135 28.17 5.55 1.80
CA SER A 135 28.95 5.72 3.03
C SER A 135 28.26 5.04 4.21
N GLY A 136 29.05 4.54 5.16
CA GLY A 136 28.55 4.08 6.47
C GLY A 136 28.45 5.19 7.53
N SER A 137 28.59 6.46 7.14
CA SER A 137 28.48 7.61 8.05
C SER A 137 27.56 8.68 7.49
N VAL A 138 26.48 8.96 8.22
CA VAL A 138 25.47 9.98 7.86
C VAL A 138 26.10 11.35 7.61
N GLY A 139 27.03 11.80 8.47
CA GLY A 139 27.68 13.11 8.35
C GLY A 139 28.57 13.29 7.10
N SER A 140 28.79 12.25 6.30
CA SER A 140 29.54 12.31 5.04
C SER A 140 28.67 12.35 3.79
N LEU A 141 27.35 12.20 3.95
CA LEU A 141 26.39 12.25 2.85
C LEU A 141 26.22 13.69 2.36
N ASN A 142 25.89 13.83 1.07
CA ASN A 142 25.44 15.11 0.55
C ASN A 142 24.07 15.46 1.16
N GLN A 143 23.77 16.75 1.25
CA GLN A 143 22.51 17.24 1.82
C GLN A 143 21.71 17.97 0.75
N GLY A 144 20.42 17.65 0.65
CA GLY A 144 19.47 18.37 -0.21
C GLY A 144 19.25 19.80 0.26
N THR A 145 18.47 20.56 -0.51
CA THR A 145 18.09 21.94 -0.21
C THR A 145 16.59 22.14 -0.43
N PHE A 146 15.98 23.09 0.25
CA PHE A 146 14.57 23.41 0.02
C PHE A 146 14.38 24.14 -1.32
N LEU A 147 13.51 23.59 -2.16
CA LEU A 147 12.94 24.28 -3.33
C LEU A 147 11.65 25.01 -2.94
N GLN A 148 10.83 24.36 -2.13
CA GLN A 148 9.72 24.93 -1.39
C GLN A 148 9.87 24.54 0.08
N ASN A 149 9.85 25.53 0.97
CA ASN A 149 9.96 25.26 2.41
C ASN A 149 8.67 24.62 2.94
N PHE A 150 8.62 24.26 4.22
CA PHE A 150 7.44 23.65 4.83
C PHE A 150 6.19 24.54 4.72
N HIS A 151 5.12 23.94 4.22
CA HIS A 151 3.80 24.53 4.08
C HIS A 151 2.72 23.59 4.62
N ASP A 152 1.78 24.14 5.40
CA ASP A 152 0.54 23.46 5.77
C ASP A 152 -0.42 23.42 4.56
N ALA A 153 -0.13 22.52 3.62
CA ALA A 153 -0.84 22.39 2.35
C ALA A 153 -2.27 21.82 2.52
N THR A 154 -2.58 21.26 3.69
CA THR A 154 -3.89 20.69 4.04
C THR A 154 -4.64 21.53 5.08
N ALA A 155 -4.21 22.78 5.30
CA ALA A 155 -4.80 23.68 6.29
C ALA A 155 -6.33 23.73 6.24
N GLY A 156 -6.97 23.45 7.37
CA GLY A 156 -8.43 23.42 7.50
C GLY A 156 -9.09 22.09 7.12
N TYR A 157 -8.31 21.09 6.69
CA TYR A 157 -8.77 19.75 6.35
C TYR A 157 -8.17 18.70 7.29
N PHE A 158 -8.81 17.52 7.35
CA PHE A 158 -8.36 16.36 8.10
C PHE A 158 -8.13 16.61 9.61
N TYR A 159 -8.74 17.64 10.19
CA TYR A 159 -8.51 18.04 11.59
C TYR A 159 -9.01 16.99 12.61
N ASP A 160 -9.93 16.10 12.20
CA ASP A 160 -10.41 14.96 12.99
C ASP A 160 -9.44 13.74 12.93
N MET A 161 -8.32 13.87 12.21
CA MET A 161 -7.30 12.83 12.02
C MET A 161 -5.92 13.34 12.43
N GLU A 162 -5.66 13.30 13.74
CA GLU A 162 -4.45 13.84 14.38
C GLU A 162 -3.67 12.82 15.23
N GLU A 163 -4.24 11.64 15.51
CA GLU A 163 -3.62 10.62 16.36
C GLU A 163 -2.86 9.58 15.53
N LEU A 164 -1.53 9.69 15.51
CA LEU A 164 -0.62 8.86 14.70
C LEU A 164 -1.05 8.86 13.22
N PRO A 165 -0.86 9.99 12.53
CA PRO A 165 -1.24 10.11 11.13
C PRO A 165 -0.68 8.96 10.26
N ARG A 166 -1.43 8.63 9.22
CA ARG A 166 -0.98 7.78 8.11
C ARG A 166 -1.23 8.54 6.84
N ILE A 167 -0.19 8.77 6.05
CA ILE A 167 -0.26 9.68 4.91
C ILE A 167 0.38 9.02 3.70
N GLY A 168 -0.35 9.00 2.58
CA GLY A 168 0.22 8.70 1.27
C GLY A 168 0.14 9.95 0.40
N ILE A 169 1.16 10.20 -0.41
CA ILE A 169 1.11 11.24 -1.44
C ILE A 169 1.60 10.70 -2.77
N GLU A 170 1.05 11.21 -3.88
CA GLU A 170 1.55 10.89 -5.20
C GLU A 170 1.42 12.09 -6.16
N TYR A 171 2.53 12.50 -6.76
CA TYR A 171 2.55 13.45 -7.86
C TYR A 171 2.08 12.73 -9.12
N LEU A 172 1.09 13.31 -9.80
CA LEU A 172 0.61 12.79 -11.08
C LEU A 172 0.32 13.95 -12.02
N ASP A 173 0.86 13.86 -13.24
CA ASP A 173 0.62 14.84 -14.30
C ASP A 173 -0.09 14.13 -15.46
N THR A 174 -1.40 14.34 -15.55
CA THR A 174 -2.23 13.76 -16.62
C THR A 174 -2.67 14.82 -17.61
N PRO A 175 -2.93 14.46 -18.89
CA PRO A 175 -3.52 15.39 -19.84
C PRO A 175 -4.87 15.98 -19.39
N ALA A 176 -5.61 15.28 -18.53
CA ALA A 176 -6.92 15.72 -18.05
C ALA A 176 -6.82 16.79 -16.96
N THR A 177 -5.90 16.60 -16.00
CA THR A 177 -5.82 17.45 -14.79
C THR A 177 -4.65 18.42 -14.80
N GLY A 178 -3.61 18.15 -15.59
CA GLY A 178 -2.28 18.68 -15.36
C GLY A 178 -1.65 18.13 -14.07
N PRO A 179 -0.58 18.78 -13.57
CA PRO A 179 0.18 18.28 -12.43
C PRO A 179 -0.53 18.55 -11.11
N LEU A 180 -0.72 17.49 -10.33
CA LEU A 180 -1.31 17.51 -8.99
C LEU A 180 -0.51 16.63 -8.04
N ILE A 181 -0.58 16.92 -6.74
CA ILE A 181 -0.18 15.99 -5.69
C ILE A 181 -1.46 15.44 -5.07
N HIS A 182 -1.70 14.16 -5.27
CA HIS A 182 -2.78 13.43 -4.62
C HIS A 182 -2.37 13.06 -3.19
N ILE A 183 -3.34 13.04 -2.28
CA ILE A 183 -3.14 12.83 -0.85
C ILE A 183 -4.12 11.77 -0.37
N ALA A 184 -3.65 10.84 0.44
CA ALA A 184 -4.44 10.04 1.35
C ALA A 184 -4.04 10.41 2.79
N TRP A 185 -5.02 10.60 3.67
CA TRP A 185 -4.80 11.00 5.05
C TRP A 185 -5.70 10.17 5.98
N GLY A 186 -5.07 9.39 6.86
CA GLY A 186 -5.69 8.60 7.89
C GLY A 186 -5.05 8.83 9.25
N GLN A 187 -5.41 8.01 10.22
CA GLN A 187 -4.85 8.00 11.57
C GLN A 187 -4.90 6.58 12.17
N HIS A 188 -4.51 6.41 13.43
CA HIS A 188 -4.52 5.12 14.10
C HIS A 188 -5.91 4.45 14.10
N PHE A 189 -6.94 5.14 14.57
CA PHE A 189 -8.33 4.67 14.60
C PHE A 189 -9.24 5.43 13.65
N GLU A 190 -10.17 4.72 13.03
CA GLU A 190 -11.21 5.32 12.20
C GLU A 190 -12.06 6.31 13.04
N PRO A 191 -12.27 7.54 12.56
CA PRO A 191 -13.22 8.46 13.18
C PRO A 191 -14.66 7.93 13.19
N ASP A 192 -15.43 8.25 14.23
CA ASP A 192 -16.87 8.02 14.29
C ASP A 192 -17.62 9.37 14.35
N PRO A 193 -18.40 9.75 13.32
CA PRO A 193 -18.67 9.00 12.09
C PRO A 193 -17.48 8.96 11.12
N PRO A 194 -17.43 7.98 10.19
CA PRO A 194 -16.37 7.89 9.19
C PRO A 194 -16.21 9.17 8.35
N VAL A 195 -14.97 9.52 8.05
CA VAL A 195 -14.61 10.71 7.27
C VAL A 195 -13.82 10.35 6.02
N ALA A 196 -13.94 11.19 5.00
CA ALA A 196 -13.22 11.04 3.74
C ALA A 196 -11.71 11.32 3.93
N THR A 197 -10.88 10.52 3.25
CA THR A 197 -9.42 10.47 3.49
C THR A 197 -8.60 10.92 2.29
N HIS A 198 -9.19 11.02 1.09
CA HIS A 198 -8.45 11.36 -0.12
C HIS A 198 -8.70 12.79 -0.59
N ALA A 199 -7.66 13.45 -1.08
CA ALA A 199 -7.71 14.79 -1.65
C ALA A 199 -6.65 14.94 -2.75
N TRP A 200 -6.58 16.12 -3.37
CA TRP A 200 -5.39 16.55 -4.10
C TRP A 200 -5.12 18.02 -3.89
N ILE A 201 -3.89 18.44 -4.17
CA ILE A 201 -3.42 19.83 -4.15
C ILE A 201 -2.61 20.15 -5.41
N SER A 202 -2.41 21.43 -5.66
CA SER A 202 -1.39 21.92 -6.59
C SER A 202 0.03 21.64 -6.05
N PRO A 203 1.00 21.34 -6.92
CA PRO A 203 2.41 21.23 -6.51
C PRO A 203 3.03 22.54 -6.00
N ASN A 204 2.38 23.69 -6.22
CA ASN A 204 2.78 24.95 -5.57
C ASN A 204 2.19 25.00 -4.15
N LEU A 205 3.01 24.63 -3.15
CA LEU A 205 2.58 24.48 -1.77
C LEU A 205 2.14 25.78 -1.11
N ALA A 206 2.56 26.95 -1.63
CA ALA A 206 2.08 28.25 -1.16
C ALA A 206 0.64 28.56 -1.60
N VAL A 207 0.15 27.88 -2.65
CA VAL A 207 -1.22 28.02 -3.17
C VAL A 207 -1.79 26.62 -3.46
N PRO A 208 -1.98 25.78 -2.42
CA PRO A 208 -2.23 24.35 -2.59
C PRO A 208 -3.60 24.06 -3.22
N ASN A 209 -4.59 24.95 -3.07
CA ASN A 209 -5.92 24.84 -3.69
C ASN A 209 -6.55 23.44 -3.57
N LEU A 210 -6.59 22.91 -2.33
CA LEU A 210 -7.06 21.56 -2.04
C LEU A 210 -8.45 21.29 -2.62
N GLN A 211 -8.59 20.15 -3.31
CA GLN A 211 -9.89 19.62 -3.78
C GLN A 211 -10.17 18.25 -3.15
N GLY A 212 -11.45 17.92 -3.05
CA GLY A 212 -11.95 16.79 -2.26
C GLY A 212 -12.72 17.26 -1.02
N THR A 213 -12.81 16.49 0.06
CA THR A 213 -12.23 15.15 0.30
C THR A 213 -13.11 14.03 -0.24
N TRP A 214 -12.55 12.84 -0.49
CA TRP A 214 -13.27 11.67 -1.04
C TRP A 214 -13.07 10.39 -0.21
N PHE A 215 -13.99 9.44 -0.39
CA PHE A 215 -13.86 8.06 0.07
C PHE A 215 -13.41 7.17 -1.10
N ILE A 216 -12.74 6.06 -0.80
CA ILE A 216 -12.42 5.01 -1.79
C ILE A 216 -13.45 3.90 -1.65
N GLY A 217 -14.41 3.87 -2.59
CA GLY A 217 -15.52 2.93 -2.55
C GLY A 217 -16.18 2.86 -1.18
N ASN A 218 -16.48 1.63 -0.73
CA ASN A 218 -16.90 1.34 0.64
C ASN A 218 -15.82 0.55 1.39
N GLN A 219 -14.55 0.81 1.08
CA GLN A 219 -13.43 0.09 1.67
C GLN A 219 -13.20 0.52 3.12
N SER A 220 -12.58 -0.37 3.90
CA SER A 220 -12.19 -0.06 5.28
C SER A 220 -11.24 1.13 5.33
N PHE A 221 -11.46 2.02 6.30
CA PHE A 221 -10.53 3.11 6.61
C PHE A 221 -9.10 2.60 6.86
N TYR A 222 -8.94 1.38 7.38
CA TYR A 222 -7.63 0.82 7.67
C TYR A 222 -6.88 0.33 6.44
N SER A 223 -7.51 0.27 5.26
CA SER A 223 -6.92 -0.36 4.07
C SER A 223 -6.56 0.63 2.94
N VAL A 224 -6.84 1.93 3.08
CA VAL A 224 -6.81 2.85 1.93
C VAL A 224 -5.90 4.08 2.03
N ASN A 225 -5.31 4.38 3.19
CA ASN A 225 -4.70 5.70 3.47
C ASN A 225 -3.29 5.67 4.10
N GLY A 226 -2.42 4.77 3.65
CA GLY A 226 -1.03 4.65 4.10
C GLY A 226 0.00 4.96 3.03
N TYR A 227 -0.29 4.66 1.77
CA TYR A 227 0.62 4.90 0.64
C TYR A 227 -0.15 5.08 -0.66
N MET A 228 0.51 5.67 -1.65
CA MET A 228 -0.03 5.93 -2.98
C MET A 228 1.07 5.83 -4.03
N PHE A 229 0.74 5.45 -5.26
CA PHE A 229 1.65 5.49 -6.39
C PHE A 229 0.91 5.44 -7.73
N GLU A 230 1.55 5.97 -8.78
CA GLU A 230 1.08 5.91 -10.17
C GLU A 230 1.03 4.46 -10.69
N ILE A 231 -0.04 4.15 -11.41
CA ILE A 231 -0.19 2.96 -12.25
C ILE A 231 0.16 3.35 -13.70
N PRO A 232 1.04 2.60 -14.40
CA PRO A 232 1.37 2.85 -15.79
C PRO A 232 0.13 2.95 -16.67
N ALA A 233 0.10 3.94 -17.56
CA ALA A 233 -1.09 4.26 -18.35
C ALA A 233 -1.56 3.10 -19.24
N ASP A 234 -0.62 2.34 -19.83
CA ASP A 234 -0.94 1.16 -20.63
C ASP A 234 -1.65 0.08 -19.83
N TRP A 235 -1.14 -0.23 -18.63
CA TRP A 235 -1.78 -1.19 -17.73
C TRP A 235 -3.13 -0.66 -17.23
N ALA A 236 -3.20 0.61 -16.83
CA ALA A 236 -4.42 1.23 -16.32
C ALA A 236 -5.53 1.27 -17.39
N ASP A 237 -5.19 1.59 -18.63
CA ASP A 237 -6.13 1.63 -19.75
C ASP A 237 -6.64 0.22 -20.10
N GLU A 238 -5.77 -0.78 -20.11
CA GLU A 238 -6.12 -2.15 -20.49
C GLU A 238 -6.90 -2.88 -19.39
N PHE A 239 -6.45 -2.78 -18.14
CA PHE A 239 -6.97 -3.60 -17.03
C PHE A 239 -7.62 -2.76 -15.90
N GLY A 240 -7.12 -1.56 -15.65
CA GLY A 240 -7.59 -0.67 -14.58
C GLY A 240 -8.85 0.14 -14.89
N ASN A 241 -9.36 0.07 -16.13
CA ASN A 241 -10.40 0.94 -16.70
C ASN A 241 -10.05 2.44 -16.56
N GLY A 242 -8.82 2.82 -16.92
CA GLY A 242 -8.34 4.21 -16.88
C GLY A 242 -8.11 4.75 -15.47
N ARG A 243 -7.89 3.88 -14.48
CA ARG A 243 -7.56 4.29 -13.10
C ARG A 243 -6.05 4.32 -12.93
N TYR A 244 -5.48 5.51 -12.99
CA TYR A 244 -4.02 5.73 -13.00
C TYR A 244 -3.39 5.88 -11.61
N LEU A 245 -4.19 5.88 -10.54
CA LEU A 245 -3.69 5.96 -9.17
C LEU A 245 -3.97 4.67 -8.42
N ALA A 246 -2.99 4.21 -7.66
CA ALA A 246 -3.16 3.19 -6.65
C ALA A 246 -3.11 3.83 -5.25
N THR A 247 -3.92 3.32 -4.33
CA THR A 247 -3.88 3.69 -2.91
C THR A 247 -4.07 2.44 -2.06
N GLY A 248 -3.50 2.45 -0.88
CA GLY A 248 -3.66 1.37 0.07
C GLY A 248 -3.12 1.73 1.44
N ARG A 249 -3.20 0.79 2.37
CA ARG A 249 -2.59 0.88 3.70
C ARG A 249 -2.32 -0.51 4.22
N TYR A 250 -1.24 -0.62 4.98
CA TYR A 250 -1.03 -1.72 5.89
C TYR A 250 -1.23 -1.24 7.34
N ARG A 251 -1.90 -2.03 8.15
CA ARG A 251 -2.05 -1.87 9.60
C ARG A 251 -1.70 -3.18 10.28
N ASP A 252 -0.80 -3.08 11.25
CA ASP A 252 -0.38 -4.18 12.12
C ASP A 252 -1.56 -4.85 12.84
N GLY A 253 -1.33 -6.07 13.32
CA GLY A 253 -2.40 -6.89 13.87
C GLY A 253 -3.36 -7.47 12.83
N GLY A 254 -3.22 -7.11 11.55
CA GLY A 254 -4.00 -7.67 10.43
C GLY A 254 -5.32 -6.97 10.14
N TRP A 255 -5.53 -5.78 10.73
CA TRP A 255 -6.81 -5.07 10.65
C TRP A 255 -7.08 -4.52 9.24
N SER A 256 -6.04 -4.12 8.50
CA SER A 256 -6.16 -3.68 7.10
C SER A 256 -6.24 -4.84 6.10
N GLY A 257 -6.17 -6.08 6.59
CA GLY A 257 -5.81 -7.27 5.82
C GLY A 257 -4.47 -7.85 6.27
N MET A 258 -4.35 -9.18 6.30
CA MET A 258 -3.11 -9.90 6.63
C MET A 258 -2.08 -9.88 5.48
N GLY A 259 -1.78 -8.68 4.98
CA GLY A 259 -0.91 -8.36 3.85
C GLY A 259 -1.19 -6.95 3.31
N PRO A 260 -0.37 -6.38 2.40
CA PRO A 260 -0.62 -5.05 1.84
C PRO A 260 -1.94 -5.02 1.07
N ALA A 261 -2.71 -3.93 1.22
CA ALA A 261 -3.92 -3.67 0.44
C ALA A 261 -3.61 -2.72 -0.72
N LEU A 262 -4.35 -2.84 -1.83
CA LEU A 262 -4.17 -1.99 -3.00
C LEU A 262 -5.45 -1.84 -3.80
N PHE A 263 -5.81 -0.60 -4.10
CA PHE A 263 -6.99 -0.24 -4.88
C PHE A 263 -6.62 0.76 -5.97
N ALA A 264 -6.95 0.46 -7.22
CA ALA A 264 -6.87 1.43 -8.30
C ALA A 264 -8.08 2.36 -8.26
N TYR A 265 -7.90 3.66 -8.48
CA TYR A 265 -8.98 4.65 -8.48
C TYR A 265 -8.66 5.87 -9.37
N GLN A 266 -9.68 6.72 -9.60
CA GLN A 266 -9.53 8.00 -10.29
C GLN A 266 -10.43 9.06 -9.62
N PRO A 267 -9.86 10.15 -9.06
CA PRO A 267 -10.64 11.18 -8.38
C PRO A 267 -11.19 12.32 -9.28
N TRP A 268 -10.99 12.27 -10.59
CA TRP A 268 -11.46 13.30 -11.54
C TRP A 268 -12.50 12.78 -12.54
N ASN A 269 -13.33 13.70 -13.02
CA ASN A 269 -14.29 13.49 -14.10
C ASN A 269 -13.58 13.48 -15.47
N PRO A 270 -14.23 13.01 -16.55
CA PRO A 270 -13.60 12.96 -17.89
C PRO A 270 -13.09 14.31 -18.43
N ASP A 271 -13.57 15.44 -17.91
CA ASP A 271 -13.10 16.79 -18.27
C ASP A 271 -11.95 17.31 -17.38
N GLY A 272 -11.44 16.47 -16.47
CA GLY A 272 -10.38 16.82 -15.52
C GLY A 272 -10.86 17.53 -14.26
N SER A 273 -12.15 17.87 -14.14
CA SER A 273 -12.68 18.49 -12.93
C SER A 273 -12.72 17.50 -11.75
N PRO A 274 -12.55 17.97 -10.49
CA PRO A 274 -12.68 17.12 -9.30
C PRO A 274 -14.05 16.47 -9.21
N ALA A 275 -14.08 15.22 -8.75
CA ALA A 275 -15.30 14.63 -8.21
C ALA A 275 -15.81 15.49 -7.03
N ALA A 276 -17.13 15.49 -6.81
CA ALA A 276 -17.71 16.25 -5.70
C ALA A 276 -17.16 15.78 -4.34
N ALA A 277 -16.97 16.69 -3.40
CA ALA A 277 -16.57 16.34 -2.03
C ALA A 277 -17.57 15.35 -1.38
N GLY A 278 -17.05 14.39 -0.61
CA GLY A 278 -17.81 13.29 0.00
C GLY A 278 -18.17 12.16 -0.97
N THR A 279 -17.73 12.20 -2.23
CA THR A 279 -17.97 11.10 -3.17
C THR A 279 -17.24 9.84 -2.72
N HIS A 280 -17.94 8.71 -2.78
CA HIS A 280 -17.34 7.37 -2.75
C HIS A 280 -16.88 7.05 -4.17
N LEU A 281 -15.58 7.23 -4.42
CA LEU A 281 -14.98 7.05 -5.73
C LEU A 281 -15.02 5.58 -6.13
N THR A 282 -15.35 5.33 -7.39
CA THR A 282 -15.30 3.97 -7.93
C THR A 282 -13.85 3.48 -8.01
N GLU A 283 -13.62 2.32 -7.44
CA GLU A 283 -12.32 1.69 -7.28
C GLU A 283 -12.27 0.32 -7.97
N THR A 284 -11.08 -0.25 -8.08
CA THR A 284 -10.86 -1.65 -8.45
C THR A 284 -9.89 -2.25 -7.44
N PRO A 285 -10.34 -3.20 -6.60
CA PRO A 285 -9.44 -3.95 -5.72
C PRO A 285 -8.40 -4.69 -6.55
N LEU A 286 -7.12 -4.52 -6.20
CA LEU A 286 -6.00 -5.22 -6.81
C LEU A 286 -5.36 -6.19 -5.80
N LEU A 287 -5.22 -5.77 -4.55
CA LEU A 287 -4.81 -6.60 -3.42
C LEU A 287 -5.73 -6.32 -2.24
N LEU A 288 -6.29 -7.38 -1.66
CA LEU A 288 -7.03 -7.31 -0.41
C LEU A 288 -7.04 -8.69 0.23
N TYR A 289 -6.13 -8.88 1.19
CA TYR A 289 -6.03 -10.07 2.04
C TYR A 289 -7.09 -10.08 3.13
N GLU A 290 -7.35 -11.23 3.71
CA GLU A 290 -8.36 -11.38 4.77
C GLU A 290 -7.96 -10.57 6.02
N SER A 291 -8.94 -9.90 6.63
CA SER A 291 -8.71 -9.10 7.84
C SER A 291 -8.87 -9.95 9.09
N SER A 292 -8.03 -9.68 10.09
CA SER A 292 -8.16 -10.26 11.43
C SER A 292 -9.47 -9.85 12.14
N GLU A 293 -10.12 -8.79 11.67
CA GLU A 293 -11.44 -8.38 12.16
C GLU A 293 -12.54 -9.38 11.76
N ASN A 294 -12.32 -10.15 10.70
CA ASN A 294 -13.26 -11.16 10.19
C ASN A 294 -12.96 -12.57 10.72
N THR A 295 -11.70 -12.88 11.00
CA THR A 295 -11.24 -14.21 11.41
C THR A 295 -10.00 -14.11 12.31
N SER A 296 -9.88 -15.00 13.29
CA SER A 296 -8.65 -15.12 14.08
C SER A 296 -7.60 -16.03 13.44
N ASN A 297 -7.94 -16.72 12.35
CA ASN A 297 -7.02 -17.63 11.67
C ASN A 297 -6.07 -16.85 10.75
N ILE A 298 -4.81 -17.30 10.65
CA ILE A 298 -3.90 -16.83 9.61
C ILE A 298 -4.24 -17.58 8.31
N GLU A 299 -5.17 -17.02 7.53
CA GLU A 299 -5.67 -17.59 6.28
C GLU A 299 -5.86 -16.49 5.23
N ARG A 300 -5.74 -16.84 3.92
CA ARG A 300 -5.83 -15.87 2.82
C ARG A 300 -4.96 -14.63 3.07
N SER A 301 -3.76 -14.88 3.57
CA SER A 301 -2.78 -13.89 3.99
C SER A 301 -1.59 -13.88 3.03
N LEU A 302 -0.74 -12.87 3.17
CA LEU A 302 0.62 -12.90 2.67
C LEU A 302 1.34 -14.16 3.19
N THR A 303 2.12 -14.79 2.33
CA THR A 303 2.97 -15.92 2.73
C THR A 303 3.98 -15.46 3.76
N ASN A 304 4.13 -16.21 4.87
CA ASN A 304 4.95 -15.82 6.03
C ASN A 304 4.52 -14.50 6.70
N TYR A 305 3.23 -14.16 6.59
CA TYR A 305 2.63 -13.05 7.33
C TYR A 305 2.89 -13.14 8.83
N GLN A 306 3.23 -12.01 9.44
CA GLN A 306 3.19 -11.82 10.88
C GLN A 306 2.46 -10.52 11.22
N HIS A 307 1.72 -10.50 12.33
CA HIS A 307 1.01 -9.29 12.77
C HIS A 307 1.87 -8.02 12.82
N PRO A 308 3.16 -8.07 13.22
CA PRO A 308 4.02 -6.89 13.24
C PRO A 308 4.63 -6.50 11.89
N ASP A 309 4.29 -7.11 10.75
CA ASP A 309 4.78 -6.62 9.45
C ASP A 309 4.45 -5.13 9.29
N GLU A 310 5.27 -4.37 8.55
CA GLU A 310 5.03 -2.97 8.21
C GLU A 310 5.25 -2.80 6.70
N TRP A 311 4.31 -2.15 5.99
CA TRP A 311 4.46 -1.76 4.59
C TRP A 311 4.03 -0.30 4.44
N GLU A 312 5.00 0.60 4.34
CA GLU A 312 4.81 2.05 4.44
C GLU A 312 5.05 2.78 3.11
N GLY A 313 5.60 2.07 2.11
CA GLY A 313 5.83 2.61 0.77
C GLY A 313 5.43 1.62 -0.32
N GLY A 314 5.18 2.15 -1.51
CA GLY A 314 4.97 1.32 -2.69
C GLY A 314 5.27 2.08 -3.97
N ALA A 315 5.56 1.34 -5.04
CA ALA A 315 5.82 1.90 -6.35
C ALA A 315 5.51 0.89 -7.45
N TRP A 316 5.07 1.38 -8.60
CA TRP A 316 4.99 0.56 -9.81
C TRP A 316 6.26 0.73 -10.65
N ILE A 317 7.16 -0.24 -10.53
CA ILE A 317 8.47 -0.24 -11.18
C ILE A 317 8.31 -0.56 -12.66
N THR A 318 8.97 0.23 -13.51
CA THR A 318 9.14 -0.05 -14.94
C THR A 318 10.57 0.33 -15.32
N THR A 319 11.40 -0.66 -15.60
CA THR A 319 12.78 -0.45 -16.06
C THR A 319 12.81 0.03 -17.51
N ASP A 320 13.91 0.66 -17.95
CA ASP A 320 14.15 1.03 -19.36
C ASP A 320 14.03 -0.16 -20.33
N GLY A 321 14.33 -1.37 -19.85
CA GLY A 321 14.18 -2.61 -20.61
C GLY A 321 12.75 -3.12 -20.72
N GLY A 322 11.76 -2.41 -20.17
CA GLY A 322 10.35 -2.79 -20.14
C GLY A 322 10.00 -3.83 -19.08
N LYS A 323 10.93 -4.18 -18.18
CA LYS A 323 10.61 -5.05 -17.04
C LYS A 323 9.77 -4.30 -16.01
N THR A 324 8.84 -4.98 -15.34
CA THR A 324 7.95 -4.32 -14.37
C THR A 324 7.64 -5.17 -13.15
N ALA A 325 7.29 -4.50 -12.05
CA ALA A 325 6.83 -5.08 -10.80
C ALA A 325 5.99 -4.06 -10.03
N VAL A 326 5.05 -4.53 -9.22
CA VAL A 326 4.50 -3.72 -8.13
C VAL A 326 5.33 -4.00 -6.88
N LEU A 327 5.95 -2.98 -6.33
CA LEU A 327 6.84 -3.05 -5.17
C LEU A 327 6.12 -2.50 -3.94
N PHE A 328 6.21 -3.22 -2.82
CA PHE A 328 5.97 -2.66 -1.49
C PHE A 328 7.26 -2.63 -0.68
N ALA A 329 7.47 -1.56 0.06
CA ALA A 329 8.65 -1.32 0.89
C ALA A 329 8.23 -1.21 2.36
N GLY A 330 8.97 -1.89 3.24
CA GLY A 330 8.69 -1.77 4.66
C GLY A 330 9.57 -2.63 5.58
N THR A 331 9.24 -2.61 6.86
CA THR A 331 9.89 -3.39 7.91
C THR A 331 9.17 -4.73 8.06
N LYS A 332 9.70 -5.80 7.47
CA LYS A 332 9.11 -7.13 7.56
C LYS A 332 9.45 -7.78 8.90
N ALA A 333 8.46 -8.35 9.59
CA ALA A 333 8.72 -9.23 10.72
C ALA A 333 9.10 -10.65 10.23
N THR A 334 10.27 -11.14 10.62
CA THR A 334 10.84 -12.41 10.16
C THR A 334 11.22 -13.35 11.29
N GLY A 335 10.98 -12.93 12.54
CA GLY A 335 11.32 -13.67 13.74
C GLY A 335 10.59 -15.01 13.89
N ALA A 336 11.17 -15.91 14.68
CA ALA A 336 10.59 -17.22 14.99
C ALA A 336 9.29 -17.14 15.81
N LYS A 337 9.10 -16.03 16.53
CA LYS A 337 7.92 -15.70 17.33
C LYS A 337 7.54 -14.24 17.15
N TYR A 338 6.26 -13.94 17.23
CA TYR A 338 5.71 -12.59 17.31
C TYR A 338 4.56 -12.51 18.32
N TRP A 339 4.37 -11.36 18.95
CA TRP A 339 3.43 -11.17 20.06
C TRP A 339 2.92 -9.75 20.19
N TYR A 340 1.78 -9.59 20.84
CA TYR A 340 1.28 -8.30 21.30
C TYR A 340 1.70 -8.09 22.76
N GLY A 341 2.40 -7.00 23.03
CA GLY A 341 2.96 -6.70 24.34
C GLY A 341 4.16 -5.77 24.22
N TYR A 342 5.28 -6.15 24.82
CA TYR A 342 6.45 -5.29 25.02
C TYR A 342 7.74 -5.97 24.54
N VAL A 343 8.81 -5.20 24.40
CA VAL A 343 10.16 -5.75 24.24
C VAL A 343 10.58 -6.43 25.54
N ASN A 344 11.14 -7.64 25.45
CA ASN A 344 11.61 -8.39 26.61
C ASN A 344 13.06 -8.00 26.98
N PRO A 345 13.32 -7.54 28.22
CA PRO A 345 14.68 -7.21 28.67
C PRO A 345 15.67 -8.38 28.65
N ALA A 346 15.18 -9.63 28.65
CA ALA A 346 16.02 -10.82 28.57
C ALA A 346 16.57 -11.08 27.16
N GLY A 347 15.99 -10.47 26.13
CA GLY A 347 16.45 -10.53 24.75
C GLY A 347 15.34 -10.83 23.73
N PRO A 348 15.69 -10.75 22.44
CA PRO A 348 14.70 -10.70 21.36
C PRO A 348 13.95 -12.01 21.11
N ASN A 349 14.47 -13.15 21.59
CA ASN A 349 13.86 -14.46 21.39
C ASN A 349 12.79 -14.80 22.45
N GLU A 350 12.66 -13.97 23.48
CA GLU A 350 11.74 -14.19 24.60
C GLU A 350 10.53 -13.28 24.43
N PRO A 351 9.31 -13.82 24.21
CA PRO A 351 8.11 -13.00 24.20
C PRO A 351 7.89 -12.29 25.54
N CYS A 352 7.27 -11.12 25.51
CA CYS A 352 6.75 -10.43 26.68
C CYS A 352 5.36 -9.92 26.32
N VAL A 353 4.36 -10.79 26.50
CA VAL A 353 2.97 -10.48 26.14
C VAL A 353 2.37 -9.48 27.11
N ASP A 354 1.38 -8.71 26.67
CA ASP A 354 0.51 -7.98 27.61
C ASP A 354 -0.43 -8.99 28.30
N GLY A 355 -0.28 -9.12 29.62
CA GLY A 355 -0.98 -10.09 30.44
C GLY A 355 -2.50 -9.89 30.46
N ASP A 356 -2.97 -8.66 30.27
CA ASP A 356 -4.40 -8.34 30.27
C ASP A 356 -5.10 -8.90 29.02
N PHE A 357 -4.38 -9.10 27.92
CA PHE A 357 -4.92 -9.65 26.67
C PHE A 357 -4.82 -11.17 26.57
N VAL A 358 -4.11 -11.85 27.47
CA VAL A 358 -4.01 -13.31 27.47
C VAL A 358 -5.41 -13.92 27.60
N GLY A 359 -5.81 -14.71 26.59
CA GLY A 359 -7.12 -15.35 26.52
C GLY A 359 -8.22 -14.50 25.90
N GLN A 360 -7.93 -13.25 25.51
CA GLN A 360 -8.84 -12.44 24.68
C GLN A 360 -8.69 -12.75 23.19
N PHE A 361 -7.44 -12.97 22.75
CA PHE A 361 -7.06 -13.47 21.43
C PHE A 361 -5.70 -14.19 21.52
N ASP A 362 -5.22 -14.73 20.41
CA ASP A 362 -3.88 -15.33 20.32
C ASP A 362 -2.80 -14.24 20.40
N VAL A 363 -2.42 -13.84 21.61
CA VAL A 363 -1.46 -12.75 21.87
C VAL A 363 -0.02 -13.06 21.46
N CYS A 364 0.30 -14.32 21.19
CA CYS A 364 1.62 -14.75 20.74
C CYS A 364 1.47 -15.90 19.75
N ARG A 365 2.24 -15.84 18.66
CA ARG A 365 2.30 -16.87 17.63
C ARG A 365 3.74 -17.21 17.26
N LEU A 366 3.94 -18.44 16.80
CA LEU A 366 5.15 -18.88 16.10
C LEU A 366 5.13 -18.36 14.66
N ALA A 367 6.27 -18.40 13.98
CA ALA A 367 6.41 -17.91 12.59
C ALA A 367 5.44 -18.55 11.58
N ASP A 368 4.95 -19.77 11.84
CA ASP A 368 3.96 -20.47 11.00
C ASP A 368 2.50 -20.06 11.30
N GLY A 369 2.30 -19.10 12.21
CA GLY A 369 0.99 -18.60 12.62
C GLY A 369 0.33 -19.40 13.74
N THR A 370 0.90 -20.52 14.19
CA THR A 370 0.34 -21.30 15.31
C THR A 370 0.55 -20.58 16.65
N PRO A 371 -0.36 -20.70 17.63
CA PRO A 371 -0.20 -20.05 18.93
C PRO A 371 1.08 -20.48 19.66
N CYS A 372 1.72 -19.55 20.37
CA CYS A 372 2.89 -19.87 21.18
C CYS A 372 2.55 -20.87 22.31
N PRO A 373 3.52 -21.66 22.78
CA PRO A 373 3.37 -22.48 23.99
C PRO A 373 2.94 -21.65 25.20
N ALA A 374 2.20 -22.24 26.12
CA ALA A 374 1.70 -21.56 27.33
C ALA A 374 2.80 -20.90 28.19
N ALA A 375 4.04 -21.41 28.12
CA ALA A 375 5.19 -20.83 28.84
C ALA A 375 5.58 -19.44 28.31
N ASP A 376 5.26 -19.13 27.05
CA ASP A 376 5.54 -17.82 26.42
C ASP A 376 4.43 -16.79 26.70
N LEU A 377 3.29 -17.21 27.28
CA LEU A 377 2.12 -16.36 27.54
C LEU A 377 2.21 -15.68 28.90
N THR A 378 3.38 -15.09 29.20
CA THR A 378 3.65 -14.40 30.46
C THR A 378 4.16 -12.99 30.20
N GLU A 379 3.57 -12.01 30.86
CA GLU A 379 4.11 -10.66 30.91
C GLU A 379 5.43 -10.67 31.70
N CYS A 380 6.49 -10.20 31.07
CA CYS A 380 7.83 -10.22 31.64
C CYS A 380 8.00 -9.11 32.68
N THR A 381 8.86 -9.31 33.69
CA THR A 381 9.13 -8.25 34.65
C THR A 381 10.11 -7.22 34.08
N GLY A 382 9.79 -5.93 34.21
CA GLY A 382 10.71 -4.84 33.87
C GLY A 382 10.76 -4.46 32.40
N HIS A 383 9.73 -4.81 31.62
CA HIS A 383 9.52 -4.22 30.30
C HIS A 383 9.27 -2.70 30.41
N ASN A 384 9.35 -2.00 29.28
CA ASN A 384 9.01 -0.59 29.18
C ASN A 384 7.50 -0.38 28.97
N ASP A 385 7.05 0.85 28.81
CA ASP A 385 5.63 1.17 28.63
C ASP A 385 5.19 1.18 27.15
N TYR A 386 6.08 0.82 26.21
CA TYR A 386 5.79 0.84 24.77
C TYR A 386 5.16 -0.48 24.33
N ARG A 387 3.83 -0.50 24.37
CA ARG A 387 3.04 -1.65 23.96
C ARG A 387 2.76 -1.63 22.45
N GLY A 388 2.89 -2.79 21.81
CA GLY A 388 2.54 -2.97 20.40
C GLY A 388 2.72 -4.42 19.95
N TRP A 389 2.64 -4.62 18.63
CA TRP A 389 3.04 -5.88 18.01
C TRP A 389 4.56 -5.92 17.85
N TRP A 390 5.18 -6.98 18.37
CA TRP A 390 6.62 -7.22 18.32
C TRP A 390 6.91 -8.55 17.65
N SER A 391 8.04 -8.62 16.96
CA SER A 391 8.64 -9.87 16.48
C SER A 391 10.01 -10.06 17.12
N SER A 392 10.49 -11.30 17.11
CA SER A 392 11.86 -11.62 17.54
C SER A 392 12.91 -11.11 16.56
N GLN A 393 12.52 -10.81 15.32
CA GLN A 393 13.38 -10.17 14.32
C GLN A 393 12.53 -9.40 13.30
N PHE A 394 13.09 -8.28 12.85
CA PHE A 394 12.64 -7.51 11.71
C PHE A 394 13.77 -7.34 10.70
N ASP A 395 13.44 -7.18 9.44
CA ASP A 395 14.36 -6.86 8.34
C ASP A 395 13.72 -5.80 7.42
N ALA A 396 14.51 -4.89 6.85
CA ALA A 396 14.00 -3.95 5.83
C ALA A 396 13.94 -4.64 4.46
N GLN A 397 12.76 -4.71 3.87
CA GLN A 397 12.54 -5.48 2.64
C GLN A 397 11.72 -4.73 1.59
N PHE A 398 12.00 -5.05 0.34
CA PHE A 398 11.07 -4.87 -0.77
C PHE A 398 10.45 -6.22 -1.15
N ILE A 399 9.15 -6.23 -1.41
CA ILE A 399 8.44 -7.38 -1.96
C ILE A 399 7.86 -7.04 -3.33
N LEU A 400 8.05 -7.92 -4.31
CA LEU A 400 7.69 -7.68 -5.70
C LEU A 400 6.51 -8.56 -6.12
N TYR A 401 5.43 -7.93 -6.57
CA TYR A 401 4.23 -8.57 -7.12
C TYR A 401 4.22 -8.51 -8.65
N ASP A 402 3.65 -9.55 -9.27
CA ASP A 402 3.47 -9.64 -10.72
C ASP A 402 2.27 -8.77 -11.14
N PRO A 403 2.47 -7.76 -12.01
CA PRO A 403 1.38 -6.98 -12.58
C PRO A 403 0.28 -7.78 -13.29
N ASN A 404 0.59 -8.98 -13.81
CA ASN A 404 -0.39 -9.87 -14.42
C ASN A 404 -1.32 -10.51 -13.39
N ASP A 405 -0.85 -10.77 -12.17
CA ASP A 405 -1.73 -11.27 -11.11
C ASP A 405 -2.73 -10.18 -10.73
N LEU A 406 -2.29 -8.92 -10.63
CA LEU A 406 -3.19 -7.79 -10.42
C LEU A 406 -4.18 -7.59 -11.58
N ALA A 407 -3.75 -7.85 -12.82
CA ALA A 407 -4.63 -7.78 -13.98
C ALA A 407 -5.70 -8.89 -13.95
N GLN A 408 -5.33 -10.09 -13.48
CA GLN A 408 -6.27 -11.18 -13.25
C GLN A 408 -7.26 -10.85 -12.14
N VAL A 409 -6.84 -10.16 -11.07
CA VAL A 409 -7.77 -9.66 -10.06
C VAL A 409 -8.71 -8.60 -10.65
N ALA A 410 -8.17 -7.61 -11.36
CA ALA A 410 -8.96 -6.54 -11.98
C ALA A 410 -10.01 -7.06 -12.98
N THR A 411 -9.72 -8.17 -13.67
CA THR A 411 -10.63 -8.84 -14.62
C THR A 411 -11.51 -9.91 -13.98
N GLY A 412 -11.38 -10.18 -12.68
CA GLY A 412 -12.16 -11.17 -11.93
C GLY A 412 -11.75 -12.63 -12.19
N ALA A 413 -10.59 -12.86 -12.80
CA ALA A 413 -10.02 -14.19 -13.02
C ALA A 413 -9.28 -14.74 -11.79
N MET A 414 -8.89 -13.89 -10.85
CA MET A 414 -8.19 -14.21 -9.60
C MET A 414 -8.82 -13.46 -8.42
N SER A 415 -8.85 -14.06 -7.22
CA SER A 415 -9.34 -13.36 -6.02
C SER A 415 -8.30 -12.37 -5.51
N SER A 416 -8.70 -11.27 -4.89
CA SER A 416 -7.79 -10.20 -4.43
C SER A 416 -6.76 -10.61 -3.36
N TRP A 417 -6.97 -11.73 -2.68
CA TRP A 417 -6.04 -12.27 -1.66
C TRP A 417 -5.12 -13.38 -2.21
N GLU A 418 -5.28 -13.75 -3.48
CA GLU A 418 -4.49 -14.81 -4.11
C GLU A 418 -3.11 -14.36 -4.62
N PRO A 419 -2.91 -13.14 -5.15
CA PRO A 419 -1.58 -12.70 -5.53
C PRO A 419 -0.59 -12.82 -4.37
N GLN A 420 0.64 -13.20 -4.67
CA GLN A 420 1.74 -13.29 -3.71
C GLN A 420 2.97 -12.63 -4.33
N PRO A 421 3.88 -12.08 -3.52
CA PRO A 421 5.12 -11.58 -4.07
C PRO A 421 5.93 -12.75 -4.66
N TYR A 422 6.48 -12.55 -5.85
CA TYR A 422 7.33 -13.55 -6.52
C TYR A 422 8.81 -13.41 -6.12
N ALA A 423 9.20 -12.27 -5.55
CA ALA A 423 10.57 -12.00 -5.11
C ALA A 423 10.59 -11.07 -3.90
N ILE A 424 11.68 -11.19 -3.13
CA ILE A 424 12.01 -10.36 -1.97
C ILE A 424 13.40 -9.79 -2.21
N ILE A 425 13.59 -8.52 -1.88
CA ILE A 425 14.90 -7.86 -1.86
C ILE A 425 15.13 -7.40 -0.42
N ASP A 426 16.13 -7.96 0.22
CA ASP A 426 16.59 -7.49 1.54
C ASP A 426 17.54 -6.31 1.33
N ILE A 427 17.25 -5.19 1.99
CA ILE A 427 18.06 -3.97 1.88
C ILE A 427 18.67 -3.57 3.22
N ASP A 428 18.54 -4.41 4.25
CA ASP A 428 18.88 -4.05 5.62
C ASP A 428 20.36 -3.67 5.77
N ASP A 429 21.25 -4.37 5.06
CA ASP A 429 22.69 -4.11 5.01
C ASP A 429 23.08 -2.74 4.42
N HIS A 430 22.12 -2.01 3.84
CA HIS A 430 22.33 -0.66 3.30
C HIS A 430 21.92 0.47 4.24
N LEU A 431 21.35 0.14 5.41
CA LEU A 431 20.81 1.11 6.36
C LEU A 431 21.83 1.56 7.41
N PHE A 432 21.62 2.73 8.01
CA PHE A 432 22.40 3.28 9.12
C PHE A 432 21.96 2.76 10.49
N HIS A 433 20.75 2.24 10.59
CA HIS A 433 20.19 1.57 11.78
C HIS A 433 20.07 2.45 13.04
N ASN A 434 19.59 3.70 12.91
CA ASN A 434 19.46 4.64 14.04
C ASN A 434 20.78 4.81 14.81
N PRO A 435 21.81 5.38 14.16
CA PRO A 435 23.16 5.48 14.75
C PRO A 435 23.20 6.36 16.00
N ALA A 436 22.25 7.27 16.17
CA ALA A 436 22.13 8.14 17.34
C ALA A 436 21.45 7.46 18.54
N GLY A 437 20.80 6.30 18.34
CA GLY A 437 20.11 5.57 19.41
C GLY A 437 18.89 6.29 19.97
N ILE A 438 18.24 7.14 19.17
CA ILE A 438 17.07 7.94 19.54
C ILE A 438 15.85 7.01 19.65
N GLU A 439 15.01 7.22 20.66
CA GLU A 439 13.78 6.42 20.88
C GLU A 439 13.97 4.89 20.96
N GLY A 440 15.15 4.40 21.37
CA GLY A 440 15.41 2.95 21.49
C GLY A 440 14.36 2.14 22.28
N PRO A 441 13.75 2.66 23.37
CA PRO A 441 12.64 1.99 24.03
C PRO A 441 11.37 1.85 23.16
N MET A 442 11.05 2.84 22.34
CA MET A 442 9.87 2.83 21.46
C MET A 442 10.10 1.98 20.21
N LEU A 443 11.27 2.13 19.58
CA LEU A 443 11.61 1.50 18.31
C LEU A 443 12.11 0.05 18.47
N GLY A 444 12.55 -0.33 19.68
CA GLY A 444 13.38 -1.51 19.85
C GLY A 444 14.82 -1.26 19.41
N THR A 445 15.68 -2.27 19.55
CA THR A 445 17.12 -2.17 19.20
C THR A 445 17.62 -3.42 18.49
N GLY A 446 18.69 -3.29 17.72
CA GLY A 446 19.29 -4.40 16.96
C GLY A 446 18.26 -5.07 16.05
N VAL A 447 18.21 -6.41 16.09
CA VAL A 447 17.28 -7.21 15.28
C VAL A 447 15.80 -6.94 15.56
N GLN A 448 15.46 -6.34 16.72
CA GLN A 448 14.09 -5.98 17.09
C GLN A 448 13.71 -4.54 16.72
N ARG A 449 14.59 -3.78 16.06
CA ARG A 449 14.26 -2.43 15.63
C ARG A 449 13.13 -2.45 14.59
N THR A 450 12.00 -1.82 14.89
CA THR A 450 10.88 -1.50 14.00
C THR A 450 11.10 -0.17 13.29
N HIS A 451 10.18 0.24 12.40
CA HIS A 451 10.25 1.54 11.70
C HIS A 451 11.61 1.77 11.04
N ARG A 452 12.08 0.80 10.23
CA ARG A 452 13.40 0.91 9.57
C ARG A 452 13.33 1.80 8.34
N ILE A 453 12.32 1.58 7.50
CA ILE A 453 12.10 2.32 6.27
C ILE A 453 10.64 2.79 6.17
N GLY A 454 10.44 3.93 5.53
CA GLY A 454 9.15 4.58 5.34
C GLY A 454 8.73 4.66 3.87
N ALA A 455 8.19 5.82 3.49
CA ALA A 455 7.67 6.05 2.15
C ALA A 455 8.72 5.84 1.04
N ALA A 456 8.21 5.47 -0.14
CA ALA A 456 8.99 5.27 -1.36
C ALA A 456 8.47 6.18 -2.47
N ALA A 457 9.35 6.62 -3.36
CA ALA A 457 9.01 7.40 -4.55
C ALA A 457 9.83 6.93 -5.76
N TYR A 458 9.22 6.92 -6.95
CA TYR A 458 9.83 6.37 -8.15
C TYR A 458 9.95 7.41 -9.26
N ASP A 459 11.17 7.67 -9.69
CA ASP A 459 11.46 8.38 -10.93
C ASP A 459 11.44 7.39 -12.10
N ARG A 460 10.27 7.25 -12.72
CA ARG A 460 10.07 6.38 -13.88
C ARG A 460 10.93 6.76 -15.08
N ASN A 461 11.31 8.03 -15.22
CA ASN A 461 12.03 8.51 -16.40
C ASN A 461 13.52 8.13 -16.36
N HIS A 462 14.06 7.87 -15.17
CA HIS A 462 15.47 7.53 -14.97
C HIS A 462 15.70 6.21 -14.23
N GLY A 463 14.62 5.50 -13.85
CA GLY A 463 14.70 4.22 -13.16
C GLY A 463 15.25 4.33 -11.74
N LEU A 464 14.96 5.43 -11.03
CA LEU A 464 15.47 5.68 -9.68
C LEU A 464 14.37 5.47 -8.64
N LEU A 465 14.62 4.61 -7.66
CA LEU A 465 13.75 4.38 -6.50
C LEU A 465 14.36 5.05 -5.27
N TYR A 466 13.61 5.95 -4.65
CA TYR A 466 13.97 6.61 -3.39
C TYR A 466 13.16 6.01 -2.26
N VAL A 467 13.79 5.77 -1.11
CA VAL A 467 13.16 5.26 0.11
C VAL A 467 13.70 6.03 1.30
N LEU A 468 12.84 6.39 2.24
CA LEU A 468 13.24 7.05 3.48
C LEU A 468 13.69 6.00 4.51
N GLU A 469 14.88 6.16 5.11
CA GLU A 469 15.29 5.39 6.28
C GLU A 469 14.93 6.16 7.55
N LEU A 470 13.89 5.75 8.27
CA LEU A 470 13.42 6.52 9.42
C LEU A 470 14.48 6.54 10.53
N PHE A 471 14.61 7.67 11.25
CA PHE A 471 15.59 7.86 12.33
C PHE A 471 17.06 7.62 11.92
N ALA A 472 17.42 7.78 10.66
CA ALA A 472 18.80 7.65 10.21
C ALA A 472 19.66 8.85 10.64
N ASP A 473 19.10 10.05 10.61
CA ASP A 473 19.78 11.30 10.97
C ASP A 473 19.11 11.91 12.21
N GLU A 474 19.55 11.46 13.39
CA GLU A 474 18.91 11.74 14.67
C GLU A 474 17.44 11.28 14.69
N ALA A 475 16.48 12.21 14.75
CA ALA A 475 15.06 11.92 14.69
C ALA A 475 14.48 12.04 13.26
N ALA A 476 15.27 12.53 12.30
CA ALA A 476 14.86 12.65 10.91
C ALA A 476 15.15 11.37 10.11
N PRO A 477 14.40 11.13 9.02
CA PRO A 477 14.76 10.12 8.03
C PRO A 477 16.04 10.43 7.23
#